data_AF-A0AB39TG02-F1
#
_entry.id   AF-A0AB39TG02-F1
#
_cell.length_a   1.000
_cell.length_b   1.000
_cell.length_c   1.000
_cell.angle_alpha   90.00
_cell.angle_beta   90.00
_cell.angle_gamma   90.00
#
_symmetry.space_group_name_H-M   'P 1'
#
loop_
_entity.id
_entity.type
_entity.pdbx_description
1 polymer ?
#
loop_
_entity_poly.entity_id
_entity_poly.type
_entity_poly.pdbx_seq_one_letter_code
_entity_poly.pdbx_strand_id
1 'polypeptide(L)'
;MAVQTFPYSAFLRGPSQVLPSLDDADVILERRDDENLVLMRAERFEATASGLRFAARSLAILARRQLDLAEEVLAEELPWLHWLPENERAACVRELLADLVAGADTGLLLPFARNLASWRATAEVWSDPQLAHDLQGPFPGDGPELDRPQPEGSE
;
A
#
# COMPACT_ATOMS: atom_id res chain seq x y z
N MET A 1 -4.29 18.13 7.56
CA MET A 1 -3.29 19.05 6.98
C MET A 1 -3.96 19.79 5.84
N ALA A 2 -3.82 21.11 5.75
CA ALA A 2 -4.38 21.85 4.63
C ALA A 2 -3.59 21.51 3.36
N VAL A 3 -4.30 21.32 2.26
CA VAL A 3 -3.71 21.07 0.94
C VAL A 3 -4.29 22.11 -0.01
N GLN A 4 -3.43 22.73 -0.81
CA GLN A 4 -3.82 23.64 -1.87
C GLN A 4 -3.40 23.07 -3.22
N THR A 5 -4.19 23.34 -4.25
CA THR A 5 -3.95 22.78 -5.58
C THR A 5 -3.70 23.90 -6.59
N PHE A 6 -2.67 23.73 -7.41
CA PHE A 6 -2.31 24.66 -8.47
C PHE A 6 -2.00 23.90 -9.77
N PRO A 7 -2.29 24.46 -10.95
CA PRO A 7 -1.78 23.89 -12.20
C PRO A 7 -0.26 23.91 -12.21
N TYR A 8 0.38 22.84 -12.68
CA TYR A 8 1.84 22.77 -12.82
C TYR A 8 2.40 23.92 -13.66
N SER A 9 1.67 24.35 -14.69
CA SER A 9 2.03 25.50 -15.53
C SER A 9 2.02 26.84 -14.79
N ALA A 10 1.25 26.97 -13.70
CA ALA A 10 1.24 28.18 -12.87
C ALA A 10 2.52 28.24 -12.03
N PHE A 11 2.94 27.11 -11.46
CA PHE A 11 4.19 27.00 -10.73
C PHE A 11 5.41 27.33 -11.60
N LEU A 12 5.47 26.80 -12.83
CA LEU A 12 6.56 27.09 -13.76
C LEU A 12 6.65 28.58 -14.16
N ARG A 13 5.50 29.25 -14.28
CA ARG A 13 5.43 30.66 -14.70
C ARG A 13 5.70 31.64 -13.56
N GLY A 14 5.32 31.30 -12.33
CA GLY A 14 5.47 32.19 -11.18
C GLY A 14 5.58 31.43 -9.87
N PRO A 15 6.75 30.83 -9.56
CA PRO A 15 6.96 30.09 -8.31
C PRO A 15 6.66 30.94 -7.06
N SER A 16 6.93 32.24 -7.12
CA SER A 16 6.66 33.20 -6.02
C SER A 16 5.18 33.34 -5.66
N GLN A 17 4.27 32.91 -6.53
CA GLN A 17 2.82 32.92 -6.26
C GLN A 17 2.35 31.63 -5.57
N VAL A 18 3.14 30.55 -5.64
CA VAL A 18 2.79 29.23 -5.12
C VAL A 18 3.56 28.90 -3.85
N LEU A 19 4.85 29.23 -3.78
CA LEU A 19 5.72 28.92 -2.65
C LEU A 19 5.23 29.49 -1.30
N PRO A 20 4.64 30.70 -1.22
CA PRO A 20 4.08 31.20 0.05
C PRO A 20 2.98 30.31 0.63
N SER A 21 2.20 29.59 -0.20
CA SER A 21 1.19 28.65 0.30
C SER A 21 1.81 27.49 1.09
N LEU A 22 3.11 27.21 0.93
CA LEU A 22 3.81 26.16 1.69
C LEU A 22 4.00 26.50 3.17
N ASP A 23 3.77 27.75 3.58
CA ASP A 23 3.85 28.14 5.00
C ASP A 23 2.76 27.43 5.81
N ASP A 24 1.54 27.38 5.27
CA ASP A 24 0.35 26.88 5.98
C ASP A 24 -0.25 25.59 5.38
N ALA A 25 0.17 25.19 4.18
CA ALA A 25 -0.37 24.02 3.46
C ALA A 25 0.72 23.24 2.71
N ASP A 26 0.40 22.01 2.31
CA ASP A 26 1.14 21.34 1.24
C ASP A 26 0.48 21.65 -0.10
N VAL A 27 1.25 21.57 -1.18
CA VAL A 27 0.79 21.96 -2.51
C VAL A 27 0.74 20.77 -3.44
N ILE A 28 -0.41 20.52 -4.06
CA ILE A 28 -0.53 19.61 -5.21
C ILE A 28 -0.37 20.41 -6.49
N LEU A 29 0.58 20.01 -7.34
CA LEU A 29 0.74 20.52 -8.69
C LEU A 29 0.08 19.58 -9.69
N GLU A 30 -1.01 20.05 -10.29
CA GLU A 30 -1.77 19.28 -11.28
C GLU A 30 -1.07 19.25 -12.64
N ARG A 31 -0.81 18.05 -13.14
CA ARG A 31 -0.18 17.83 -14.44
C ARG A 31 -1.21 17.31 -15.43
N ARG A 32 -1.13 17.77 -16.68
CA ARG A 32 -2.14 17.49 -17.71
C ARG A 32 -2.05 16.06 -18.23
N ASP A 33 -0.82 15.58 -18.41
CA ASP A 33 -0.52 14.36 -19.15
C ASP A 33 0.28 13.35 -18.30
N ASP A 34 0.30 13.52 -16.97
CA ASP A 34 1.09 12.71 -16.05
C ASP A 34 0.62 12.89 -14.59
N GLU A 35 1.14 12.10 -13.66
CA GLU A 35 0.79 12.15 -12.24
C GLU A 35 1.10 13.50 -11.59
N ASN A 36 0.23 13.90 -10.66
CA ASN A 36 0.38 15.12 -9.88
C ASN A 36 1.62 15.05 -8.98
N LEU A 37 2.25 16.21 -8.76
CA LEU A 37 3.38 16.32 -7.83
C LEU A 37 2.91 16.92 -6.51
N VAL A 38 3.52 16.51 -5.41
CA VAL A 38 3.32 17.14 -4.10
C VAL A 38 4.57 17.94 -3.75
N LEU A 39 4.39 19.23 -3.46
CA LEU A 39 5.38 20.09 -2.84
C LEU A 39 5.05 20.23 -1.36
N MET A 40 6.07 20.02 -0.52
CA MET A 40 5.97 20.07 0.94
C MET A 40 7.25 20.69 1.49
N ARG A 41 7.17 21.38 2.63
CA ARG A 41 8.37 21.81 3.36
C ARG A 41 9.17 20.59 3.83
N ALA A 42 10.49 20.62 3.64
CA ALA A 42 11.36 19.50 4.04
C ALA A 42 11.20 19.10 5.51
N GLU A 43 11.06 20.07 6.41
CA GLU A 43 10.79 19.81 7.83
C GLU A 43 9.51 18.99 8.05
N ARG A 44 8.41 19.31 7.34
CA ARG A 44 7.16 18.54 7.42
C ARG A 44 7.33 17.15 6.83
N PHE A 45 8.05 17.03 5.71
CA PHE A 45 8.34 15.73 5.10
C PHE A 45 9.09 14.81 6.07
N GLU A 46 10.15 15.32 6.69
CA GLU A 46 10.95 14.56 7.66
C GLU A 46 10.17 14.22 8.94
N ALA A 47 9.33 15.15 9.41
CA ALA A 47 8.46 14.92 10.56
C ALA A 47 7.43 13.82 10.26
N THR A 48 6.78 13.86 9.09
CA THR A 48 5.84 12.81 8.65
C THR A 48 6.54 11.46 8.49
N ALA A 49 7.70 11.42 7.83
CA ALA A 49 8.47 10.18 7.64
C ALA A 49 8.91 9.59 8.99
N SER A 50 9.39 10.42 9.91
CA SER A 50 9.80 9.99 11.24
C SER A 50 8.63 9.52 12.09
N GLY A 51 7.51 10.23 12.04
CA GLY A 51 6.26 9.84 12.70
C GLY A 51 5.74 8.50 12.19
N LEU A 52 5.72 8.30 10.86
CA LEU A 52 5.31 7.05 10.24
C LEU A 52 6.22 5.89 10.65
N ARG A 53 7.54 6.06 10.61
CA ARG A 53 8.50 5.03 11.09
C ARG A 53 8.26 4.65 12.54
N PHE A 54 8.05 5.64 13.41
CA PHE A 54 7.79 5.42 14.82
C PHE A 54 6.46 4.67 15.03
N ALA A 55 5.39 5.11 14.38
CA ALA A 55 4.06 4.51 14.48
C ALA A 55 4.05 3.07 13.94
N ALA A 56 4.59 2.84 12.73
CA ALA A 56 4.64 1.52 12.11
C ALA A 56 5.40 0.51 12.98
N ARG A 57 6.57 0.89 13.50
CA ARG A 57 7.36 0.01 14.38
C ARG A 57 6.64 -0.24 15.71
N SER A 58 6.03 0.78 16.30
CA SER A 58 5.27 0.65 17.56
C SER A 58 4.09 -0.30 17.39
N LEU A 59 3.30 -0.11 16.33
CA LEU A 59 2.17 -0.97 16.00
C LEU A 59 2.62 -2.41 15.75
N ALA A 60 3.66 -2.62 14.95
CA ALA A 60 4.19 -3.96 14.69
C ALA A 60 4.72 -4.66 15.96
N ILE A 61 5.36 -3.92 16.88
CA ILE A 61 5.80 -4.47 18.17
C ILE A 61 4.60 -4.88 19.04
N LEU A 62 3.57 -4.04 19.12
CA LEU A 62 2.37 -4.33 19.89
C LEU A 62 1.62 -5.53 19.32
N ALA A 63 1.41 -5.57 18.00
CA ALA A 63 0.73 -6.65 17.32
C ALA A 63 1.44 -8.00 17.48
N ARG A 64 2.79 -8.02 17.43
CA ARG A 64 3.55 -9.24 17.71
C ARG A 64 3.39 -9.75 19.15
N ARG A 65 3.07 -8.88 20.11
CA ARG A 65 2.87 -9.26 21.52
C ARG A 65 1.43 -9.65 21.83
N GLN A 66 0.46 -9.11 21.09
CA GLN A 66 -0.96 -9.33 21.28
C GLN A 66 -1.64 -9.45 19.91
N LEU A 67 -1.47 -10.62 19.28
CA LEU A 67 -1.96 -10.85 17.92
C LEU A 67 -3.48 -10.77 17.84
N ASP A 68 -4.19 -11.43 18.76
CA ASP A 68 -5.66 -11.46 18.79
C ASP A 68 -6.25 -10.04 18.89
N LEU A 69 -5.69 -9.20 19.76
CA LEU A 69 -6.09 -7.80 19.89
C LEU A 69 -5.76 -6.99 18.63
N ALA A 70 -4.62 -7.26 17.99
CA ALA A 70 -4.27 -6.58 16.75
C ALA A 70 -5.19 -6.98 15.59
N GLU A 71 -5.62 -8.24 15.52
CA GLU A 71 -6.64 -8.68 14.57
C GLU A 71 -7.97 -7.98 14.81
N GLU A 72 -8.43 -7.90 16.07
CA GLU A 72 -9.66 -7.20 16.44
C GLU A 72 -9.61 -5.72 16.04
N VAL A 73 -8.57 -4.99 16.48
CA VAL A 73 -8.42 -3.56 16.19
C VAL A 73 -8.27 -3.29 14.70
N LEU A 74 -7.48 -4.10 13.98
CA LEU A 74 -7.35 -3.92 12.53
C LEU A 74 -8.64 -4.25 11.79
N ALA A 75 -9.47 -5.16 12.31
CA ALA A 75 -10.76 -5.47 11.70
C ALA A 75 -11.80 -4.36 11.91
N GLU A 76 -11.62 -3.45 12.88
CA GLU A 76 -12.41 -2.21 12.96
C GLU A 76 -12.10 -1.26 11.80
N GLU A 77 -10.81 -1.08 11.48
CA GLU A 77 -10.35 -0.21 10.38
C GLU A 77 -10.49 -0.86 8.99
N LEU A 78 -10.38 -2.19 8.93
CA LEU A 78 -10.45 -3.00 7.73
C LEU A 78 -11.55 -4.07 7.88
N PRO A 79 -12.85 -3.70 7.79
CA PRO A 79 -13.96 -4.61 8.08
C PRO A 79 -13.96 -5.91 7.26
N TRP A 80 -13.38 -5.89 6.07
CA TRP A 80 -13.24 -7.07 5.19
C TRP A 80 -12.33 -8.16 5.77
N LEU A 81 -11.51 -7.88 6.80
CA LEU A 81 -10.73 -8.90 7.49
C LEU A 81 -11.62 -10.00 8.13
N HIS A 82 -12.87 -9.69 8.46
CA HIS A 82 -13.82 -10.67 8.99
C HIS A 82 -14.24 -11.74 7.97
N TRP A 83 -14.02 -11.51 6.67
CA TRP A 83 -14.29 -12.50 5.64
C TRP A 83 -13.17 -13.52 5.49
N LEU A 84 -11.97 -13.22 5.98
CA LEU A 84 -10.85 -14.17 5.93
C LEU A 84 -11.04 -15.25 7.01
N PRO A 85 -10.66 -16.51 6.70
CA PRO A 85 -10.50 -17.53 7.74
C PRO A 85 -9.36 -17.14 8.69
N GLU A 86 -9.41 -17.66 9.92
CA GLU A 86 -8.53 -17.25 11.03
C GLU A 86 -7.03 -17.31 10.68
N ASN A 87 -6.59 -18.38 10.03
CA ASN A 87 -5.19 -18.54 9.61
C ASN A 87 -4.75 -17.50 8.57
N GLU A 88 -5.62 -17.16 7.62
CA GLU A 88 -5.35 -16.15 6.59
C GLU A 88 -5.40 -14.74 7.17
N ARG A 89 -6.30 -14.49 8.14
CA ARG A 89 -6.38 -13.20 8.84
C ARG A 89 -5.09 -12.91 9.60
N ALA A 90 -4.57 -13.88 10.34
CA ALA A 90 -3.28 -13.77 11.03
C ALA A 90 -2.12 -13.50 10.05
N ALA A 91 -2.11 -14.21 8.91
CA ALA A 91 -1.11 -14.01 7.86
C ALA A 91 -1.18 -12.60 7.26
N CYS A 92 -2.37 -12.15 6.88
CA CYS A 92 -2.67 -10.82 6.37
C CYS A 92 -2.15 -9.72 7.30
N VAL A 93 -2.54 -9.76 8.58
CA VAL A 93 -2.11 -8.76 9.58
C VAL A 93 -0.59 -8.70 9.68
N ARG A 94 0.07 -9.86 9.77
CA ARG A 94 1.53 -9.94 9.88
C ARG A 94 2.23 -9.36 8.64
N GLU A 95 1.75 -9.69 7.44
CA GLU A 95 2.36 -9.24 6.18
C GLU A 95 2.16 -7.75 5.95
N LEU A 96 0.95 -7.24 6.17
CA LEU A 96 0.67 -5.80 6.07
C LEU A 96 1.53 -4.98 7.03
N LEU A 97 1.70 -5.45 8.26
CA LEU A 97 2.58 -4.78 9.23
C LEU A 97 4.06 -4.86 8.85
N ALA A 98 4.50 -5.97 8.27
CA ALA A 98 5.88 -6.11 7.79
C ALA A 98 6.17 -5.12 6.65
N ASP A 99 5.28 -5.04 5.66
CA ASP A 99 5.40 -4.11 4.54
C ASP A 99 5.29 -2.65 4.99
N LEU A 100 4.40 -2.35 5.96
CA LEU A 100 4.28 -1.01 6.51
C LEU A 100 5.57 -0.58 7.21
N VAL A 101 6.19 -1.45 8.00
CA VAL A 101 7.47 -1.15 8.67
C VAL A 101 8.59 -0.96 7.64
N ALA A 102 8.70 -1.86 6.66
CA ALA A 102 9.71 -1.75 5.61
C ALA A 102 9.53 -0.50 4.76
N GLY A 103 8.29 -0.20 4.35
CA GLY A 103 7.96 0.98 3.56
C GLY A 103 8.14 2.28 4.33
N ALA A 104 7.80 2.32 5.62
CA ALA A 104 8.08 3.47 6.47
C ALA A 104 9.59 3.73 6.61
N ASP A 105 10.39 2.67 6.75
CA ASP A 105 11.85 2.79 6.91
C ASP A 105 12.54 3.26 5.62
N THR A 106 12.12 2.71 4.48
CA THR A 106 12.75 2.94 3.16
C THR A 106 12.12 4.10 2.38
N GLY A 107 10.95 4.58 2.79
CA GLY A 107 10.14 5.53 2.02
C GLY A 107 9.35 4.90 0.86
N LEU A 108 9.43 3.56 0.68
CA LEU A 108 8.77 2.85 -0.41
C LEU A 108 7.47 2.20 0.07
N LEU A 109 6.36 2.95 0.06
CA LEU A 109 5.05 2.46 0.53
C LEU A 109 4.19 1.75 -0.53
N LEU A 110 4.61 1.74 -1.80
CA LEU A 110 3.87 1.05 -2.86
C LEU A 110 3.69 -0.47 -2.62
N PRO A 111 4.70 -1.22 -2.11
CA PRO A 111 4.50 -2.63 -1.75
C PRO A 111 3.38 -2.82 -0.73
N PHE A 112 3.34 -2.02 0.35
CA PHE A 112 2.26 -2.04 1.34
C PHE A 112 0.89 -1.81 0.70
N ALA A 113 0.76 -0.78 -0.15
CA ALA A 113 -0.51 -0.48 -0.82
C ALA A 113 -0.98 -1.61 -1.72
N ARG A 114 -0.05 -2.25 -2.46
CA ARG A 114 -0.35 -3.41 -3.32
C ARG A 114 -0.76 -4.62 -2.49
N ASN A 115 -0.08 -4.88 -1.39
CA ASN A 115 -0.38 -6.00 -0.51
C ASN A 115 -1.76 -5.82 0.15
N LEU A 116 -2.08 -4.61 0.62
CA LEU A 116 -3.39 -4.26 1.15
C LEU A 116 -4.51 -4.52 0.13
N ALA A 117 -4.32 -4.09 -1.12
CA ALA A 117 -5.28 -4.34 -2.18
C ALA A 117 -5.41 -5.84 -2.50
N SER A 118 -4.30 -6.58 -2.47
CA SER A 118 -4.28 -8.03 -2.74
C SER A 118 -5.03 -8.80 -1.66
N TRP A 119 -4.77 -8.51 -0.38
CA TRP A 119 -5.48 -9.13 0.73
C TRP A 119 -6.97 -8.82 0.75
N ARG A 120 -7.36 -7.60 0.37
CA ARG A 120 -8.77 -7.25 0.19
C ARG A 120 -9.42 -8.11 -0.89
N ALA A 121 -8.78 -8.29 -2.04
CA ALA A 121 -9.31 -9.15 -3.11
C ALA A 121 -9.44 -10.61 -2.65
N THR A 122 -8.46 -11.12 -1.89
CA THR A 122 -8.54 -12.45 -1.27
C THR A 122 -9.73 -12.56 -0.32
N ALA A 123 -9.97 -11.54 0.52
CA ALA A 123 -11.12 -11.51 1.42
C ALA A 123 -12.46 -11.47 0.68
N GLU A 124 -12.53 -10.73 -0.44
CA GLU A 124 -13.71 -10.69 -1.31
C GLU A 124 -14.00 -12.08 -1.91
N VAL A 125 -12.97 -12.85 -2.29
CA VAL A 125 -13.14 -14.27 -2.71
C VAL A 125 -13.69 -15.12 -1.57
N TRP A 126 -13.14 -15.00 -0.36
CA TRP A 126 -13.63 -15.76 0.80
C TRP A 126 -15.07 -15.42 1.21
N SER A 127 -15.56 -14.24 0.84
CA SER A 127 -16.96 -13.86 1.07
C SER A 127 -17.97 -14.67 0.24
N ASP A 128 -17.50 -15.36 -0.83
CA ASP A 128 -18.26 -16.32 -1.62
C ASP A 128 -17.67 -17.74 -1.42
N PRO A 129 -18.29 -18.59 -0.58
CA PRO A 129 -17.79 -19.93 -0.29
C PRO A 129 -17.65 -20.84 -1.51
N GLN A 130 -18.50 -20.66 -2.54
CA GLN A 130 -18.44 -21.47 -3.75
C GLN A 130 -17.23 -21.07 -4.59
N LEU A 131 -17.03 -19.76 -4.79
CA LEU A 131 -15.86 -19.24 -5.50
C LEU A 131 -14.55 -19.61 -4.78
N ALA A 132 -14.52 -19.48 -3.45
CA ALA A 132 -13.36 -19.86 -2.65
C ALA A 132 -13.02 -21.36 -2.81
N HIS A 133 -14.03 -22.23 -2.79
CA HIS A 133 -13.85 -23.66 -3.04
C HIS A 133 -13.31 -23.94 -4.45
N ASP A 134 -13.89 -23.31 -5.47
CA ASP A 134 -13.51 -23.55 -6.87
C ASP A 134 -12.07 -23.09 -7.17
N LEU A 135 -11.60 -22.01 -6.54
CA LEU A 135 -10.23 -21.51 -6.68
C LEU A 135 -9.18 -22.28 -5.88
N GLN A 136 -9.60 -23.08 -4.89
CA GLN A 136 -8.71 -23.99 -4.14
C GLN A 136 -8.54 -25.36 -4.82
N GLY A 137 -9.45 -25.69 -5.74
CA GLY A 137 -9.42 -26.93 -6.50
C GLY A 137 -8.42 -26.92 -7.66
N PRO A 138 -8.19 -28.07 -8.30
CA PRO A 138 -7.44 -28.13 -9.55
C PRO A 138 -8.18 -27.34 -10.64
N PHE A 139 -7.45 -26.50 -11.37
CA PHE A 139 -8.01 -25.83 -12.54
C PHE A 139 -8.33 -26.86 -13.63
N PRO A 140 -9.46 -26.73 -14.34
CA PRO A 140 -9.75 -27.62 -15.46
C PRO A 140 -8.75 -27.43 -16.60
N GLY A 141 -8.08 -28.52 -16.99
CA GLY A 141 -7.18 -28.60 -18.13
C GLY A 141 -5.69 -28.69 -17.76
N ASP A 142 -4.90 -29.22 -18.69
CA ASP A 142 -3.45 -29.46 -18.50
C ASP A 142 -2.59 -28.26 -18.95
N GLY A 143 -3.25 -27.16 -19.36
CA GLY A 143 -2.61 -26.05 -20.07
C GLY A 143 -2.08 -26.47 -21.46
N PRO A 144 -1.62 -25.51 -22.29
CA PRO A 144 -0.82 -25.85 -23.46
C PRO A 144 0.55 -26.38 -23.02
N GLU A 145 1.06 -27.40 -23.72
CA GLU A 145 2.44 -27.86 -23.56
C GLU A 145 3.39 -26.69 -23.90
N LEU A 146 4.19 -26.27 -22.92
CA LEU A 146 5.16 -25.20 -23.10
C LEU A 146 6.47 -25.79 -23.62
N ASP A 147 6.89 -25.36 -24.80
CA ASP A 147 8.21 -25.72 -25.32
C ASP A 147 9.30 -25.24 -24.35
N ARG A 148 10.26 -26.14 -24.06
CA ARG A 148 11.44 -25.77 -23.28
C ARG A 148 12.17 -24.64 -24.02
N PRO A 149 12.55 -23.54 -23.34
CA PRO A 149 13.31 -22.47 -23.99
C PRO A 149 14.58 -23.06 -24.62
N GLN A 150 14.79 -22.79 -25.90
CA GLN A 150 15.99 -23.25 -26.60
C GLN A 150 17.21 -22.57 -25.97
N PRO A 151 18.29 -23.31 -25.65
CA PRO A 151 19.52 -22.69 -25.20
C PRO A 151 19.99 -21.73 -26.30
N GLU A 152 20.19 -20.46 -25.96
CA GLU A 152 20.80 -19.50 -26.88
C GLU A 152 22.13 -20.08 -27.37
N GLY A 153 22.29 -20.09 -28.69
CA GLY A 153 23.31 -20.86 -29.38
C GLY A 153 24.70 -20.67 -28.79
N SER A 154 25.31 -21.78 -28.40
CA SER A 154 26.76 -21.88 -28.29
C SER A 154 27.37 -21.72 -29.68
N GLU A 155 27.92 -20.53 -29.94
CA GLU A 155 28.91 -20.28 -31.01
C GLU A 155 30.15 -21.18 -30.86
#